data_AF-A0A8J3ZUS4-F1
#
_entry.id   AF-A0A8J3ZUS4-F1
#
_cell.length_a   1.000
_cell.length_b   1.000
_cell.length_c   1.000
_cell.angle_alpha   90.00
_cell.angle_beta   90.00
_cell.angle_gamma   90.00
#
_symmetry.space_group_name_H-M   'P 1'
#
loop_
_entity.id
_entity.type
_entity.pdbx_description
1 polymer ?
#
loop_
_entity_poly.entity_id
_entity_poly.type
_entity_poly.pdbx_seq_one_letter_code
_entity_poly.pdbx_strand_id
1 'polypeptide(L)'
;MVTTQDLIELVREAVLPPDEAVTWAKEFPDGPAVSVRTAERILFAQTTDDWSVGRAPWVAAVVVVTREDEDTHGPPSRRMFLLLDDGSPLDLDDPRQVAGLGRALRDDGLDPLAYAEILIERHWPGPGPRAVVTDPREWRAALPAGAPEPPPVQAPRVFDDEHGDRWVAFHAARQDPDAAGPEVTLWSVRVPPTGPATWLRRPAAYS
;
A
#
# COMPACT_ATOMS: atom_id res chain seq x y z
N MET A 1 16.73 5.24 -12.39
CA MET A 1 16.58 3.82 -12.74
C MET A 1 17.12 3.02 -11.58
N VAL A 2 16.29 2.18 -10.98
CA VAL A 2 16.65 1.34 -9.83
C VAL A 2 17.49 0.15 -10.29
N THR A 3 18.52 -0.16 -9.52
CA THR A 3 19.50 -1.22 -9.77
C THR A 3 19.40 -2.33 -8.73
N THR A 4 20.01 -3.49 -9.01
CA THR A 4 20.13 -4.57 -8.03
C THR A 4 20.84 -4.11 -6.75
N GLN A 5 21.84 -3.24 -6.87
CA GLN A 5 22.58 -2.72 -5.72
C GLN A 5 21.68 -1.88 -4.80
N ASP A 6 20.79 -1.06 -5.37
CA ASP A 6 19.81 -0.28 -4.59
C ASP A 6 18.88 -1.21 -3.79
N LEU A 7 18.50 -2.36 -4.35
CA LEU A 7 17.69 -3.35 -3.63
C LEU A 7 18.45 -4.05 -2.51
N ILE A 8 19.74 -4.34 -2.70
CA ILE A 8 20.60 -4.90 -1.65
C ILE A 8 20.76 -3.90 -0.51
N GLU A 9 20.95 -2.62 -0.82
CA GLU A 9 21.07 -1.54 0.16
C GLU A 9 19.77 -1.32 0.92
N LEU A 10 18.62 -1.29 0.23
CA LEU A 10 17.30 -1.27 0.87
C LEU A 10 17.15 -2.42 1.86
N VAL A 11 17.49 -3.65 1.47
CA VAL A 11 17.39 -4.82 2.35
C VAL A 11 18.29 -4.65 3.58
N ARG A 12 19.55 -4.21 3.39
CA ARG A 12 20.50 -4.02 4.50
C ARG A 12 20.06 -2.96 5.49
N GLU A 13 19.64 -1.80 5.01
CA GLU A 13 19.42 -0.62 5.85
C GLU A 13 18.00 -0.53 6.41
N ALA A 14 16.99 -1.03 5.69
CA ALA A 14 15.58 -0.86 6.04
C ALA A 14 14.85 -2.16 6.42
N VAL A 15 15.38 -3.32 6.01
CA VAL A 15 14.72 -4.62 6.25
C VAL A 15 15.42 -5.41 7.36
N LEU A 16 16.74 -5.51 7.30
CA LEU A 16 17.52 -6.30 8.24
C LEU A 16 17.78 -5.55 9.56
N PRO A 17 17.91 -6.28 10.68
CA PRO A 17 18.52 -5.74 11.88
C PRO A 17 19.95 -5.25 11.61
N PRO A 18 20.44 -4.22 12.33
CA PRO A 18 21.77 -3.64 12.08
C PRO A 18 22.96 -4.61 12.19
N ASP A 19 22.80 -5.70 12.92
CA ASP A 19 23.81 -6.73 13.17
C ASP A 19 23.69 -7.95 12.24
N GLU A 20 22.64 -8.02 11.42
CA GLU A 20 22.41 -9.14 10.51
C GLU A 20 23.07 -8.88 9.14
N ALA A 21 24.19 -9.56 8.90
CA ALA A 21 24.94 -9.39 7.66
C ALA A 21 24.40 -10.23 6.48
N VAL A 22 24.40 -9.63 5.30
CA VAL A 22 24.19 -10.34 4.03
C VAL A 22 25.39 -11.23 3.75
N THR A 23 25.18 -12.55 3.70
CA THR A 23 26.23 -13.53 3.42
C THR A 23 26.33 -13.87 1.94
N TRP A 24 25.23 -13.73 1.21
CA TRP A 24 25.16 -13.99 -0.22
C TRP A 24 24.01 -13.21 -0.86
N ALA A 25 24.19 -12.80 -2.12
CA ALA A 25 23.16 -12.19 -2.94
C ALA A 25 23.21 -12.79 -4.35
N LYS A 26 22.04 -13.02 -4.94
CA LYS A 26 21.88 -13.44 -6.34
C LYS A 26 20.97 -12.50 -7.07
N GLU A 27 21.50 -11.96 -8.16
CA GLU A 27 20.79 -11.12 -9.10
C GLU A 27 20.03 -11.96 -10.12
N PHE A 28 18.95 -11.40 -10.65
CA PHE A 28 18.15 -12.02 -11.70
C PHE A 28 18.21 -11.18 -12.98
N PRO A 29 18.27 -11.83 -14.16
CA PRO A 29 18.47 -11.12 -15.44
C PRO A 29 17.22 -10.37 -15.93
N ASP A 30 16.04 -10.69 -15.40
CA ASP A 30 14.74 -10.24 -15.94
C ASP A 30 14.25 -8.90 -15.37
N GLY A 31 15.08 -8.21 -14.57
CA GLY A 31 14.76 -6.92 -13.97
C GLY A 31 15.50 -6.71 -12.64
N PRO A 32 15.34 -5.54 -12.00
CA PRO A 32 15.92 -5.32 -10.68
C PRO A 32 15.19 -6.20 -9.67
N ALA A 33 15.79 -7.36 -9.41
CA ALA A 33 15.37 -8.33 -8.43
C ALA A 33 16.59 -9.03 -7.83
N VAL A 34 16.54 -9.30 -6.53
CA VAL A 34 17.64 -9.92 -5.79
C VAL A 34 17.13 -10.87 -4.72
N SER A 35 17.73 -12.05 -4.66
CA SER A 35 17.61 -12.95 -3.51
C SER A 35 18.80 -12.71 -2.59
N VAL A 36 18.53 -12.34 -1.35
CA VAL A 36 19.49 -12.04 -0.30
C VAL A 36 19.39 -13.12 0.76
N ARG A 37 20.53 -13.72 1.10
CA ARG A 37 20.64 -14.71 2.17
C ARG A 37 21.46 -14.14 3.32
N THR A 38 20.97 -14.37 4.54
CA THR A 38 21.68 -14.10 5.79
C THR A 38 21.88 -15.41 6.56
N ALA A 39 22.38 -15.32 7.80
CA ALA A 39 22.40 -16.48 8.69
C ALA A 39 21.00 -16.91 9.14
N GLU A 40 20.04 -15.97 9.18
CA GLU A 40 18.71 -16.16 9.80
C GLU A 40 17.57 -16.28 8.80
N ARG A 41 17.73 -15.80 7.55
CA ARG A 41 16.64 -15.73 6.58
C ARG A 41 17.08 -15.70 5.12
N ILE A 42 16.11 -15.97 4.24
CA ILE A 42 16.20 -15.75 2.79
C ILE A 42 15.13 -14.73 2.42
N LEU A 43 15.58 -13.61 1.86
CA LEU A 43 14.72 -12.52 1.40
C LEU A 43 14.79 -12.42 -0.12
N PHE A 44 13.65 -12.13 -0.74
CA PHE A 44 13.57 -11.78 -2.15
C PHE A 44 12.99 -10.38 -2.29
N ALA A 45 13.78 -9.47 -2.87
CA ALA A 45 13.39 -8.10 -3.14
C ALA A 45 13.25 -7.89 -4.65
N GLN A 46 12.15 -7.27 -5.09
CA GLN A 46 11.91 -6.97 -6.50
C GLN A 46 11.09 -5.70 -6.66
N THR A 47 11.28 -5.00 -7.79
CA THR A 47 10.39 -3.91 -8.18
C THR A 47 9.07 -4.43 -8.74
N THR A 48 8.00 -3.66 -8.62
CA THR A 48 6.69 -3.92 -9.25
C THR A 48 6.10 -2.63 -9.82
N ASP A 49 5.42 -2.77 -10.96
CA ASP A 49 4.67 -1.69 -11.62
C ASP A 49 3.15 -1.81 -11.38
N ASP A 50 2.71 -2.74 -10.53
CA ASP A 50 1.30 -3.05 -10.28
C ASP A 50 0.58 -1.96 -9.45
N TRP A 51 1.32 -0.94 -9.00
CA TRP A 51 0.86 0.05 -8.04
C TRP A 51 0.78 1.44 -8.67
N SER A 52 -0.39 2.08 -8.55
CA SER A 52 -0.64 3.40 -9.13
C SER A 52 0.33 4.47 -8.61
N VAL A 53 0.79 4.35 -7.36
CA VAL A 53 1.77 5.27 -6.76
C VAL A 53 3.12 5.28 -7.49
N GLY A 54 3.49 4.19 -8.17
CA GLY A 54 4.70 4.12 -8.98
C GLY A 54 4.70 5.07 -10.19
N ARG A 55 3.56 5.67 -10.53
CA ARG A 55 3.44 6.69 -11.60
C ARG A 55 3.73 8.11 -11.12
N ALA A 56 3.85 8.32 -9.81
CA ALA A 56 4.17 9.63 -9.27
C ALA A 56 5.60 10.01 -9.66
N PRO A 57 5.85 11.27 -10.07
CA PRO A 57 7.12 11.66 -10.68
C PRO A 57 8.31 11.66 -9.73
N TRP A 58 8.08 11.57 -8.41
CA TRP A 58 9.09 11.51 -7.36
C TRP A 58 9.34 10.08 -6.84
N VAL A 59 8.65 9.08 -7.41
CA VAL A 59 8.82 7.66 -7.09
C VAL A 59 9.68 7.01 -8.15
N ALA A 60 10.83 6.48 -7.73
CA ALA A 60 11.74 5.75 -8.60
C ALA A 60 11.27 4.31 -8.83
N ALA A 61 10.72 3.64 -7.79
CA ALA A 61 10.11 2.32 -7.90
C ALA A 61 9.26 1.97 -6.66
N VAL A 62 8.35 1.01 -6.84
CA VAL A 62 7.73 0.28 -5.72
C VAL A 62 8.46 -1.04 -5.55
N VAL A 63 8.92 -1.34 -4.34
CA VAL A 63 9.69 -2.56 -4.03
C VAL A 63 8.91 -3.43 -3.07
N VAL A 64 8.81 -4.72 -3.39
CA VAL A 64 8.26 -5.74 -2.49
C VAL A 64 9.40 -6.62 -2.01
N VAL A 65 9.50 -6.80 -0.69
CA VAL A 65 10.45 -7.69 -0.05
C VAL A 65 9.69 -8.83 0.62
N THR A 66 9.96 -10.06 0.17
CA THR A 66 9.29 -11.27 0.64
C THR A 66 10.28 -12.15 1.40
N ARG A 67 9.84 -12.76 2.51
CA ARG A 67 10.62 -13.80 3.18
C ARG A 67 10.33 -15.18 2.56
N GLU A 68 11.35 -15.84 2.01
CA GLU A 68 11.20 -17.09 1.26
C GLU A 68 11.39 -18.35 2.10
N ASP A 69 12.07 -18.26 3.25
CA ASP A 69 12.38 -19.39 4.14
C ASP A 69 11.29 -19.64 5.20
N GLU A 70 10.17 -18.93 5.13
CA GLU A 70 9.09 -19.04 6.10
C GLU A 70 8.06 -20.11 5.69
N ASP A 71 8.08 -21.27 6.35
CA ASP A 71 7.09 -22.34 6.18
C ASP A 71 5.75 -21.95 6.84
N THR A 72 5.04 -21.02 6.21
CA THR A 72 3.67 -20.66 6.61
C THR A 72 2.63 -21.36 5.74
N HIS A 73 1.52 -21.79 6.35
CA HIS A 73 0.33 -22.29 5.61
C HIS A 73 -0.45 -21.14 4.92
N GLY A 74 0.17 -19.97 4.73
CA GLY A 74 -0.43 -18.75 4.20
C GLY A 74 0.48 -18.05 3.19
N PRO A 75 0.07 -16.89 2.64
CA PRO A 75 0.94 -16.10 1.79
C PRO A 75 2.20 -15.68 2.57
N PRO A 76 3.38 -15.68 1.93
CA PRO A 76 4.63 -15.35 2.61
C PRO A 76 4.56 -13.92 3.16
N SER A 77 5.27 -13.66 4.26
CA SER A 77 5.38 -12.32 4.81
C SER A 77 6.01 -11.37 3.80
N ARG A 78 5.35 -10.24 3.56
CA ARG A 78 5.77 -9.22 2.58
C ARG A 78 5.86 -7.87 3.27
N ARG A 79 6.98 -7.18 3.06
CA ARG A 79 7.14 -5.75 3.32
C ARG A 79 7.17 -4.99 2.00
N MET A 80 6.66 -3.76 2.02
CA MET A 80 6.59 -2.92 0.83
C MET A 80 7.24 -1.56 1.06
N PHE A 81 7.99 -1.10 0.07
CA PHE A 81 8.69 0.17 0.12
C PHE A 81 8.42 0.99 -1.14
N LEU A 82 8.39 2.31 -1.00
CA LEU A 82 8.64 3.23 -2.12
C LEU A 82 10.11 3.61 -2.09
N LEU A 83 10.81 3.42 -3.21
CA LEU A 83 12.08 4.07 -3.43
C LEU A 83 11.80 5.43 -4.07
N LEU A 84 12.20 6.50 -3.40
CA LEU A 84 12.06 7.86 -3.90
C LEU A 84 13.19 8.17 -4.91
N ASP A 85 13.04 9.24 -5.69
CA ASP A 85 14.04 9.66 -6.68
C ASP A 85 15.42 10.00 -6.09
N ASP A 86 15.47 10.37 -4.80
CA ASP A 86 16.72 10.60 -4.07
C ASP A 86 17.35 9.32 -3.52
N GLY A 87 16.74 8.16 -3.80
CA GLY A 87 17.17 6.84 -3.34
C GLY A 87 16.70 6.49 -1.93
N SER A 88 16.03 7.40 -1.21
CA SER A 88 15.56 7.12 0.14
C SER A 88 14.38 6.13 0.12
N PRO A 89 14.34 5.15 1.04
CA PRO A 89 13.23 4.24 1.15
C PRO A 89 12.15 4.78 2.09
N LEU A 90 10.89 4.64 1.68
CA LEU A 90 9.71 4.87 2.52
C LEU A 90 9.01 3.54 2.77
N ASP A 91 8.94 3.11 4.04
CA ASP A 91 8.28 1.87 4.45
C ASP A 91 6.76 2.05 4.46
N LEU A 92 6.06 1.31 3.60
CA LEU A 92 4.60 1.34 3.50
C LEU A 92 3.90 0.57 4.62
N ASP A 93 4.63 -0.19 5.44
CA ASP A 93 4.12 -0.83 6.63
C ASP A 93 4.19 0.04 7.88
N ASP A 94 5.02 1.10 7.85
CA ASP A 94 5.09 2.07 8.93
C ASP A 94 3.99 3.14 8.76
N PRO A 95 2.95 3.15 9.62
CA PRO A 95 1.87 4.12 9.51
C PRO A 95 2.35 5.57 9.68
N ARG A 96 3.49 5.82 10.34
CA ARG A 96 4.02 7.18 10.47
C ARG A 96 4.61 7.68 9.16
N GLN A 97 5.26 6.80 8.41
CA GLN A 97 5.82 7.13 7.10
C GLN A 97 4.72 7.30 6.06
N VAL A 98 3.71 6.43 6.06
CA VAL A 98 2.52 6.60 5.22
C VAL A 98 1.76 7.88 5.57
N ALA A 99 1.64 8.23 6.85
CA ALA A 99 1.09 9.52 7.25
C ALA A 99 1.90 10.71 6.71
N GLY A 100 3.23 10.63 6.72
CA GLY A 100 4.10 11.63 6.10
C GLY A 100 3.90 11.75 4.59
N LEU A 101 3.77 10.61 3.91
CA LEU A 101 3.51 10.52 2.47
C LEU A 101 2.26 11.28 2.04
N GLY A 102 1.24 11.33 2.90
CA GLY A 102 0.00 12.06 2.63
C GLY A 102 0.19 13.55 2.30
N ARG A 103 1.32 14.16 2.65
CA ARG A 103 1.64 15.54 2.23
C ARG A 103 1.71 15.68 0.70
N ALA A 104 2.18 14.66 0.00
CA ALA A 104 2.29 14.65 -1.46
C ALA A 104 0.92 14.78 -2.15
N LEU A 105 -0.20 14.53 -1.45
CA LEU A 105 -1.56 14.80 -1.94
C LEU A 105 -1.84 16.29 -2.16
N ARG A 106 -1.00 17.18 -1.61
CA ARG A 106 -1.09 18.63 -1.77
C ARG A 106 -0.06 19.17 -2.75
N ASP A 107 1.21 18.85 -2.49
CA ASP A 107 2.34 19.61 -2.99
C ASP A 107 3.03 18.91 -4.19
N ASP A 108 3.01 17.58 -4.21
CA ASP A 108 3.86 16.77 -5.08
C ASP A 108 3.08 15.87 -6.06
N GLY A 109 1.78 16.14 -6.22
CA GLY A 109 0.95 15.49 -7.25
C GLY A 109 0.67 14.01 -7.02
N LEU A 110 0.67 13.53 -5.78
CA LEU A 110 0.22 12.16 -5.48
C LEU A 110 -1.25 12.00 -5.84
N ASP A 111 -1.56 10.97 -6.63
CA ASP A 111 -2.94 10.59 -6.93
C ASP A 111 -3.66 10.14 -5.62
N PRO A 112 -4.79 10.79 -5.26
CA PRO A 112 -5.60 10.37 -4.12
C PRO A 112 -6.01 8.90 -4.14
N LEU A 113 -6.22 8.30 -5.32
CA LEU A 113 -6.54 6.87 -5.45
C LEU A 113 -5.33 5.99 -5.13
N ALA A 114 -4.14 6.37 -5.60
CA ALA A 114 -2.91 5.66 -5.27
C ALA A 114 -2.63 5.66 -3.76
N TYR A 115 -2.87 6.80 -3.09
CA TYR A 115 -2.76 6.85 -1.63
C TYR A 115 -3.83 6.00 -0.93
N ALA A 116 -5.06 5.98 -1.45
CA ALA A 116 -6.14 5.13 -0.94
C ALA A 116 -5.82 3.63 -1.09
N GLU A 117 -5.23 3.21 -2.20
CA GLU A 117 -4.75 1.84 -2.44
C GLU A 117 -3.73 1.40 -1.37
N ILE A 118 -2.76 2.25 -1.05
CA ILE A 118 -1.78 2.00 0.03
C ILE A 118 -2.50 1.80 1.38
N LEU A 119 -3.40 2.72 1.74
CA LEU A 119 -4.11 2.66 3.01
C LEU A 119 -4.92 1.37 3.18
N ILE A 120 -5.64 0.95 2.13
CA ILE A 120 -6.47 -0.25 2.24
C ILE A 120 -5.61 -1.50 2.32
N GLU A 121 -4.57 -1.59 1.51
CA GLU A 121 -3.77 -2.82 1.44
C GLU A 121 -2.89 -3.01 2.68
N ARG A 122 -2.29 -1.93 3.20
CA ARG A 122 -1.34 -2.03 4.32
C ARG A 122 -1.95 -1.71 5.68
N HIS A 123 -3.06 -0.96 5.73
CA HIS A 123 -3.61 -0.46 6.99
C HIS A 123 -5.08 -0.82 7.24
N TRP A 124 -5.71 -1.67 6.42
CA TRP A 124 -7.01 -2.29 6.73
C TRP A 124 -6.85 -3.74 7.19
N PRO A 125 -6.90 -4.05 8.50
CA PRO A 125 -6.60 -5.37 9.03
C PRO A 125 -7.66 -6.40 8.65
N GLY A 126 -7.25 -7.55 8.11
CA GLY A 126 -8.12 -8.69 7.78
C GLY A 126 -7.55 -9.52 6.61
N PRO A 127 -8.11 -10.69 6.29
CA PRO A 127 -7.75 -11.42 5.07
C PRO A 127 -8.55 -10.92 3.86
N GLY A 128 -8.11 -11.35 2.67
CA GLY A 128 -8.89 -11.22 1.43
C GLY A 128 -8.56 -9.99 0.58
N PRO A 129 -8.95 -10.00 -0.71
CA PRO A 129 -8.68 -8.92 -1.64
C PRO A 129 -9.46 -7.66 -1.26
N ARG A 130 -8.86 -6.51 -1.55
CA ARG A 130 -9.40 -5.18 -1.25
C ARG A 130 -9.38 -4.32 -2.50
N ALA A 131 -10.35 -3.43 -2.61
CA ALA A 131 -10.38 -2.45 -3.68
C ALA A 131 -11.01 -1.14 -3.20
N VAL A 132 -10.51 -0.02 -3.71
CA VAL A 132 -11.20 1.27 -3.61
C VAL A 132 -12.40 1.22 -4.56
N VAL A 133 -13.58 1.60 -4.07
CA VAL A 133 -14.78 1.71 -4.91
C VAL A 133 -14.70 3.01 -5.69
N THR A 134 -14.20 2.95 -6.92
CA THR A 134 -14.06 4.10 -7.83
C THR A 134 -15.36 4.41 -8.57
N ASP A 135 -16.04 3.39 -9.08
CA ASP A 135 -17.38 3.48 -9.67
C ASP A 135 -18.39 2.64 -8.87
N PRO A 136 -19.29 3.29 -8.09
CA PRO A 136 -20.37 2.62 -7.35
C PRO A 136 -21.27 1.69 -8.17
N ARG A 137 -21.51 2.00 -9.45
CA ARG A 137 -22.41 1.21 -10.31
C ARG A 137 -21.72 -0.04 -10.81
N GLU A 138 -20.49 0.10 -11.31
CA GLU A 138 -19.68 -1.04 -11.76
C GLU A 138 -19.41 -2.00 -10.61
N TRP A 139 -19.00 -1.47 -9.45
CA TRP A 139 -18.76 -2.28 -8.27
C TRP A 139 -20.01 -3.05 -7.83
N ARG A 140 -21.20 -2.41 -7.80
CA ARG A 140 -22.46 -3.08 -7.46
C ARG A 140 -22.82 -4.15 -8.50
N ALA A 141 -22.57 -3.92 -9.78
CA ALA A 141 -22.84 -4.89 -10.84
C ALA A 141 -21.91 -6.11 -10.80
N ALA A 142 -20.72 -5.97 -10.21
CA ALA A 142 -19.75 -7.05 -10.05
C ALA A 142 -20.01 -7.95 -8.84
N LEU A 143 -20.98 -7.63 -7.99
CA LEU A 143 -21.29 -8.43 -6.81
C LEU A 143 -21.87 -9.81 -7.18
N PRO A 144 -21.54 -10.87 -6.43
CA PRO A 144 -22.10 -12.20 -6.67
C PRO A 144 -23.64 -12.20 -6.65
N ALA A 145 -24.25 -12.99 -7.52
CA ALA A 145 -25.69 -13.17 -7.52
C ALA A 145 -26.16 -13.73 -6.16
N GLY A 146 -27.13 -13.06 -5.52
CA GLY A 146 -27.63 -13.43 -4.20
C GLY A 146 -26.82 -12.89 -3.02
N ALA A 147 -25.79 -12.07 -3.26
CA ALA A 147 -25.15 -11.30 -2.20
C ALA A 147 -26.17 -10.40 -1.49
N PRO A 148 -26.03 -10.17 -0.17
CA PRO A 148 -26.82 -9.18 0.54
C PRO A 148 -26.73 -7.80 -0.14
N GLU A 149 -27.80 -7.01 -0.07
CA GLU A 149 -27.76 -5.65 -0.61
C GLU A 149 -26.63 -4.87 0.08
N PRO A 150 -25.66 -4.34 -0.68
CA PRO A 150 -24.55 -3.61 -0.10
C PRO A 150 -25.01 -2.26 0.48
N PRO A 151 -24.29 -1.71 1.48
CA PRO A 151 -24.55 -0.37 1.93
C PRO A 151 -24.34 0.66 0.80
N PRO A 152 -24.95 1.85 0.88
CA PRO A 152 -24.73 2.90 -0.11
C PRO A 152 -23.26 3.31 -0.13
N VAL A 153 -22.68 3.31 -1.34
CA VAL A 153 -21.30 3.76 -1.60
C VAL A 153 -21.29 4.94 -2.55
N GLN A 154 -20.27 5.78 -2.41
CA GLN A 154 -20.03 6.95 -3.24
C GLN A 154 -18.63 6.89 -3.83
N ALA A 155 -18.47 7.48 -5.02
CA ALA A 155 -17.19 7.65 -5.67
C ALA A 155 -16.23 8.49 -4.79
N PRO A 156 -14.91 8.32 -4.92
CA PRO A 156 -13.93 9.06 -4.15
C PRO A 156 -14.07 10.56 -4.35
N ARG A 157 -13.91 11.32 -3.27
CA ARG A 157 -14.04 12.78 -3.27
C ARG A 157 -12.82 13.41 -2.62
N VAL A 158 -12.31 14.44 -3.27
CA VAL A 158 -11.30 15.35 -2.72
C VAL A 158 -11.93 16.72 -2.53
N PHE A 159 -11.66 17.37 -1.41
CA PHE A 159 -12.11 18.72 -1.13
C PHE A 159 -11.21 19.39 -0.10
N ASP A 160 -11.14 20.71 -0.12
CA ASP A 160 -10.46 21.50 0.90
C ASP A 160 -11.51 22.11 1.85
N ASP A 161 -11.23 22.21 3.14
CA ASP A 161 -12.10 22.83 4.14
C ASP A 161 -11.71 24.29 4.46
N GLU A 162 -12.50 24.95 5.31
CA GLU A 162 -12.29 26.35 5.70
C GLU A 162 -11.02 26.58 6.55
N HIS A 163 -10.45 25.51 7.13
CA HIS A 163 -9.20 25.56 7.89
C HIS A 163 -7.97 25.33 6.98
N GLY A 164 -8.22 25.11 5.68
CA GLY A 164 -7.19 24.83 4.68
C GLY A 164 -6.75 23.37 4.65
N ASP A 165 -7.40 22.47 5.39
CA ASP A 165 -7.10 21.05 5.34
C ASP A 165 -7.65 20.44 4.05
N ARG A 166 -6.87 19.55 3.45
CA ARG A 166 -7.30 18.76 2.30
C ARG A 166 -7.86 17.45 2.80
N TRP A 167 -9.03 17.09 2.31
CA TRP A 167 -9.73 15.87 2.66
C TRP A 167 -9.83 14.95 1.46
N VAL A 168 -9.58 13.66 1.69
CA VAL A 168 -9.87 12.58 0.75
C VAL A 168 -10.85 11.62 1.42
N ALA A 169 -12.03 11.46 0.85
CA ALA A 169 -13.04 10.52 1.33
C ALA A 169 -13.32 9.47 0.25
N PHE A 170 -13.30 8.20 0.60
CA PHE A 170 -13.54 7.10 -0.34
C PHE A 170 -14.15 5.89 0.37
N HIS A 171 -14.91 5.10 -0.38
CA HIS A 171 -15.34 3.78 0.07
C HIS A 171 -14.34 2.73 -0.42
N ALA A 172 -14.10 1.73 0.41
CA ALA A 172 -13.34 0.56 0.03
C ALA A 172 -14.13 -0.69 0.39
N ALA A 173 -13.99 -1.71 -0.44
CA ALA A 173 -14.59 -3.02 -0.24
C ALA A 173 -13.50 -4.05 0.00
N ARG A 174 -13.76 -5.00 0.89
CA ARG A 174 -12.93 -6.18 1.13
C ARG A 174 -13.79 -7.43 1.01
N GLN A 175 -13.29 -8.40 0.28
CA GLN A 175 -13.95 -9.70 0.18
C GLN A 175 -13.30 -10.67 1.17
N ASP A 176 -14.00 -10.95 2.26
CA ASP A 176 -13.63 -12.06 3.15
C ASP A 176 -14.11 -13.38 2.50
N PRO A 177 -13.24 -14.39 2.33
CA PRO A 177 -13.64 -15.68 1.76
C PRO A 177 -14.73 -16.41 2.56
N ASP A 178 -14.85 -16.13 3.86
CA ASP A 178 -15.81 -16.78 4.76
C ASP A 178 -17.10 -15.95 4.96
N ALA A 179 -17.20 -14.76 4.36
CA ALA A 179 -18.36 -13.88 4.48
C ALA A 179 -19.34 -13.98 3.30
N ALA A 180 -20.63 -13.79 3.59
CA ALA A 180 -21.70 -13.83 2.60
C ALA A 180 -21.71 -12.64 1.61
N GLY A 181 -20.91 -11.61 1.86
CA GLY A 181 -20.81 -10.40 1.03
C GLY A 181 -19.58 -9.58 1.42
N PRO A 182 -19.27 -8.54 0.63
CA PRO A 182 -18.11 -7.70 0.91
C PRO A 182 -18.31 -6.85 2.17
N GLU A 183 -17.24 -6.69 2.94
CA GLU A 183 -17.17 -5.64 3.96
C GLU A 183 -16.89 -4.32 3.27
N VAL A 184 -17.73 -3.31 3.53
CA VAL A 184 -17.56 -1.96 2.98
C VAL A 184 -17.24 -0.99 4.10
N THR A 185 -16.20 -0.19 3.92
CA THR A 185 -15.73 0.81 4.88
C THR A 185 -15.58 2.17 4.21
N LEU A 186 -16.09 3.21 4.87
CA LEU A 186 -15.81 4.60 4.54
C LEU A 186 -14.48 5.01 5.18
N TRP A 187 -13.57 5.50 4.35
CA TRP A 187 -12.31 6.10 4.75
C TRP A 187 -12.38 7.62 4.63
N SER A 188 -11.78 8.30 5.60
CA SER A 188 -11.64 9.76 5.59
C SER A 188 -10.22 10.11 5.99
N VAL A 189 -9.48 10.69 5.04
CA VAL A 189 -8.11 11.14 5.20
C VAL A 189 -8.13 12.66 5.30
N ARG A 190 -7.48 13.18 6.33
CA ARG A 190 -7.24 14.60 6.55
C ARG A 190 -5.76 14.90 6.33
N VAL A 191 -5.47 15.85 5.47
CA VAL A 191 -4.11 16.31 5.14
C VAL A 191 -3.99 17.79 5.52
N PRO A 192 -3.45 18.10 6.70
CA PRO A 192 -3.30 19.48 7.14
C PRO A 192 -2.30 20.25 6.25
N PRO A 193 -2.33 21.59 6.24
CA PRO A 193 -1.33 22.41 5.55
C PRO A 193 0.10 22.13 6.02
N THR A 194 0.24 21.75 7.30
CA THR A 194 1.52 21.40 7.92
C THR A 194 1.36 20.13 8.74
N GLY A 195 2.31 19.21 8.60
CA GLY A 195 2.34 17.96 9.36
C GLY A 195 1.81 16.76 8.58
N PRO A 196 1.78 15.59 9.22
CA PRO A 196 1.39 14.34 8.57
C PRO A 196 -0.13 14.25 8.37
N ALA A 197 -0.55 13.48 7.37
CA ALA A 197 -1.93 13.10 7.19
C ALA A 197 -2.43 12.21 8.34
N THR A 198 -3.73 12.22 8.56
CA THR A 198 -4.40 11.31 9.50
C THR A 198 -5.58 10.67 8.79
N TRP A 199 -5.93 9.45 9.17
CA TRP A 199 -7.08 8.77 8.59
C TRP A 199 -7.95 8.11 9.64
N LEU A 200 -9.24 8.07 9.33
CA LEU A 200 -10.25 7.37 10.08
C LEU A 200 -10.99 6.43 9.15
N ARG A 201 -11.46 5.32 9.71
CA ARG A 201 -12.29 4.35 9.01
C ARG A 201 -13.56 4.09 9.81
N ARG A 202 -14.68 3.93 9.11
CA ARG A 202 -15.97 3.58 9.70
C ARG A 202 -16.66 2.53 8.83
N PRO A 203 -17.23 1.46 9.40
CA PRO A 203 -18.09 0.57 8.64
C PRO A 203 -19.18 1.38 7.92
N ALA A 204 -19.40 1.09 6.64
CA ALA A 204 -20.51 1.69 5.92
C ALA A 204 -21.82 1.13 6.51
N ALA A 205 -22.76 2.00 6.85
CA ALA A 205 -24.01 1.59 7.47
C ALA A 205 -24.96 1.01 6.42
N TYR A 206 -25.55 -0.15 6.75
CA TYR A 206 -26.70 -0.68 6.02
C TYR A 206 -27.92 0.19 6.36
N SER A 207 -28.56 0.74 5.34
CA SER A 207 -29.81 1.52 5.47
C SER A 207 -31.02 0.60 5.54
#